data_AF-A0A1S3U9A6-F1
#
_entry.id   AF-A0A1S3U9A6-F1
#
_cell.length_a   1.000
_cell.length_b   1.000
_cell.length_c   1.000
_cell.angle_alpha   90.00
_cell.angle_beta   90.00
_cell.angle_gamma   90.00
#
_symmetry.space_group_name_H-M   'P 1'
#
loop_
_entity.id
_entity.type
_entity.pdbx_description
1 polymer ?
#
loop_
_entity_poly.entity_id
_entity_poly.type
_entity_poly.pdbx_seq_one_letter_code
_entity_poly.pdbx_strand_id
1 'polypeptide(L)'
;MAPKQTKAEKKIAYDGKLCQLLEEYGQILVVNADNVGSNQLQNIRKGLRGDSVVLMGKNTMMKRSVRIHAEKTGNNVYLSLIPLLVGNVGLIFTKGDLKEVSEEVAKYKVGAPARVGLVAPIDVVVPPGNTGLDPSQTSFFQVLNIPTKINKGTVEIITPVELIRKGEKVGSSEAALLAKLGIRPFSYGLVVLSVYDNGSVFSPEVLDLTEDDLIEKFVAGVSIATSLSLAISFPTLAAAPHMFVNAYKNVLSVAVETDYSFPEADKVKEYLKDPSKFAVAAVAAPAADSGAPAAAAKEEEKKEEPAEESDDDMGFSLFD
;
A
#
# COMPACT_ATOMS: atom_id res chain seq x y z
N MET A 1 34.79 -16.97 25.86
CA MET A 1 34.71 -16.59 24.44
C MET A 1 34.87 -17.85 23.61
N ALA A 2 33.92 -18.15 22.73
CA ALA A 2 34.07 -19.29 21.82
C ALA A 2 35.37 -19.16 20.99
N PRO A 3 36.08 -20.28 20.70
CA PRO A 3 37.30 -20.23 19.93
C PRO A 3 37.05 -19.59 18.57
N LYS A 4 38.00 -18.74 18.13
CA LYS A 4 37.89 -18.00 16.88
C LYS A 4 38.06 -18.98 15.72
N GLN A 5 36.93 -19.46 15.19
CA GLN A 5 36.88 -20.34 14.03
C GLN A 5 37.73 -19.83 12.87
N THR A 6 38.36 -20.75 12.14
CA THR A 6 39.20 -20.42 11.00
C THR A 6 38.36 -19.84 9.85
N LYS A 7 39.00 -19.07 8.96
CA LYS A 7 38.29 -18.47 7.81
C LYS A 7 37.68 -19.53 6.88
N ALA A 8 38.27 -20.73 6.82
CA ALA A 8 37.79 -21.83 6.00
C ALA A 8 36.54 -22.47 6.60
N GLU A 9 36.55 -22.80 7.89
CA GLU A 9 35.39 -23.33 8.62
C GLU A 9 34.17 -22.42 8.50
N LYS A 10 34.35 -21.09 8.62
CA LYS A 10 33.25 -20.13 8.48
C LYS A 10 32.60 -20.14 7.10
N LYS A 11 33.40 -20.37 6.04
CA LYS A 11 32.88 -20.48 4.67
C LYS A 11 32.07 -21.76 4.49
N ILE A 12 32.59 -22.88 4.99
CA ILE A 12 31.91 -24.18 4.92
C ILE A 12 30.60 -24.14 5.71
N ALA A 13 30.62 -23.58 6.93
CA ALA A 13 29.43 -23.42 7.76
C ALA A 13 28.40 -22.47 7.11
N TYR A 14 28.86 -21.40 6.47
CA TYR A 14 27.97 -20.50 5.73
C TYR A 14 27.33 -21.18 4.52
N ASP A 15 28.13 -21.89 3.72
CA ASP A 15 27.64 -22.61 2.55
C ASP A 15 26.62 -23.69 2.96
N GLY A 16 26.90 -24.45 4.02
CA GLY A 16 25.97 -25.43 4.58
C GLY A 16 24.65 -24.79 5.04
N LYS A 17 24.73 -23.65 5.76
CA LYS A 17 23.54 -22.92 6.22
C LYS A 17 22.71 -22.37 5.05
N LEU A 18 23.36 -21.83 4.01
CA LEU A 18 22.67 -21.31 2.84
C LEU A 18 21.97 -22.43 2.07
N CYS A 19 22.62 -23.58 1.89
CA CYS A 19 22.01 -24.74 1.22
C CYS A 19 20.77 -25.24 1.99
N GLN A 20 20.85 -25.33 3.33
CA GLN A 20 19.70 -25.68 4.16
C GLN A 20 18.52 -24.72 3.96
N LEU A 21 18.79 -23.41 3.96
CA LEU A 21 17.74 -22.40 3.78
C LEU A 21 17.14 -22.42 2.35
N LEU A 22 17.92 -22.76 1.32
CA LEU A 22 17.40 -22.92 -0.04
C LEU A 22 16.49 -24.15 -0.21
N GLU A 23 16.69 -25.18 0.60
CA GLU A 23 15.88 -26.40 0.60
C GLU A 23 14.62 -26.25 1.47
N GLU A 24 14.73 -25.55 2.60
CA GLU A 24 13.63 -25.35 3.55
C GLU A 24 12.58 -24.33 3.09
N TYR A 25 12.97 -23.37 2.24
CA TYR A 25 12.14 -22.23 1.84
C TYR A 25 12.06 -22.12 0.32
N GLY A 26 10.83 -22.16 -0.22
CA GLY A 26 10.58 -21.98 -1.66
C GLY A 26 10.56 -20.52 -2.12
N GLN A 27 10.33 -19.59 -1.18
CA GLN A 27 10.22 -18.15 -1.43
C GLN A 27 11.38 -17.38 -0.82
N ILE A 28 11.96 -16.50 -1.65
CA ILE A 28 13.16 -15.73 -1.31
C ILE A 28 12.97 -14.29 -1.77
N LEU A 29 13.06 -13.33 -0.87
CA LEU A 29 13.16 -11.92 -1.22
C LEU A 29 14.62 -11.49 -1.30
N VAL A 30 14.97 -10.88 -2.43
CA VAL A 30 16.26 -10.22 -2.64
C VAL A 30 16.11 -8.77 -2.22
N VAL A 31 16.89 -8.36 -1.23
CA VAL A 31 16.71 -7.08 -0.56
C VAL A 31 18.02 -6.29 -0.56
N ASN A 32 17.96 -5.00 -0.88
CA ASN A 32 19.08 -4.09 -0.75
C ASN A 32 19.13 -3.49 0.67
N ALA A 33 20.31 -3.53 1.30
CA ALA A 33 20.55 -3.08 2.65
C ALA A 33 21.46 -1.84 2.72
N ASP A 34 21.25 -0.87 1.84
CA ASP A 34 22.03 0.38 1.81
C ASP A 34 21.67 1.31 2.97
N ASN A 35 22.71 1.83 3.64
CA ASN A 35 22.58 2.75 4.78
C ASN A 35 21.79 2.21 5.99
N VAL A 36 21.62 0.88 6.09
CA VAL A 36 20.91 0.24 7.20
C VAL A 36 21.84 0.06 8.40
N GLY A 37 21.43 0.57 9.57
CA GLY A 37 22.18 0.43 10.81
C GLY A 37 22.12 -0.98 11.40
N SER A 38 23.13 -1.36 12.19
CA SER A 38 23.15 -2.69 12.85
C SER A 38 21.95 -2.92 13.78
N ASN A 39 21.55 -1.89 14.54
CA ASN A 39 20.38 -1.96 15.42
C ASN A 39 19.07 -2.09 14.64
N GLN A 40 18.96 -1.40 13.50
CA GLN A 40 17.80 -1.50 12.61
C GLN A 40 17.66 -2.92 12.07
N LEU A 41 18.76 -3.50 11.58
CA LEU A 41 18.77 -4.87 11.06
C LEU A 41 18.45 -5.90 12.15
N GLN A 42 18.90 -5.67 13.40
CA GLN A 42 18.51 -6.50 14.54
C GLN A 42 17.02 -6.40 14.87
N ASN A 43 16.42 -5.21 14.79
CA ASN A 43 14.99 -5.04 15.01
C ASN A 43 14.16 -5.70 13.90
N ILE A 44 14.57 -5.55 12.65
CA ILE A 44 13.95 -6.24 11.51
C ILE A 44 14.02 -7.76 11.69
N ARG A 45 15.17 -8.29 12.13
CA ARG A 45 15.32 -9.73 12.43
C ARG A 45 14.47 -10.21 13.61
N LYS A 46 14.05 -9.31 14.51
CA LYS A 46 13.14 -9.64 15.61
C LYS A 46 11.68 -9.65 15.15
N GLY A 47 11.29 -8.72 14.27
CA GLY A 47 9.95 -8.71 13.68
C GLY A 47 9.72 -9.95 12.83
N LEU A 48 10.62 -10.20 11.88
CA LEU A 48 10.56 -11.33 10.96
C LEU A 48 10.74 -12.72 11.62
N ARG A 49 10.89 -12.79 12.95
CA ARG A 49 11.29 -13.99 13.66
C ARG A 49 10.09 -14.93 13.85
N GLY A 50 10.11 -16.05 13.13
CA GLY A 50 9.05 -17.05 13.16
C GLY A 50 8.82 -17.56 11.74
N ASP A 51 8.42 -16.63 10.88
CA ASP A 51 8.05 -16.94 9.50
C ASP A 51 9.21 -16.78 8.52
N SER A 52 10.17 -15.90 8.86
CA SER A 52 11.24 -15.48 7.97
C SER A 52 12.65 -15.52 8.59
N VAL A 53 13.65 -15.80 7.75
CA VAL A 53 15.07 -15.81 8.13
C VAL A 53 15.86 -14.90 7.21
N VAL A 54 16.50 -13.88 7.78
CA VAL A 54 17.38 -12.95 7.05
C VAL A 54 18.82 -13.48 7.05
N LEU A 55 19.35 -13.75 5.86
CA LEU A 55 20.73 -14.13 5.62
C LEU A 55 21.47 -13.03 4.84
N MET A 56 22.52 -12.49 5.43
CA MET A 56 23.45 -11.57 4.76
C MET A 56 24.75 -12.31 4.44
N GLY A 57 25.32 -12.06 3.26
CA GLY A 57 26.56 -12.69 2.84
C GLY A 57 27.35 -11.89 1.82
N LYS A 58 28.56 -12.38 1.50
CA LYS A 58 29.33 -11.82 0.38
C LYS A 58 28.79 -12.34 -0.93
N ASN A 59 28.56 -11.46 -1.90
CA ASN A 59 27.96 -11.82 -3.19
C ASN A 59 28.71 -12.94 -3.90
N THR A 60 30.04 -12.92 -3.88
CA THR A 60 30.86 -13.98 -4.49
C THR A 60 30.68 -15.35 -3.84
N MET A 61 30.48 -15.39 -2.52
CA MET A 61 30.20 -16.63 -1.79
C MET A 61 28.77 -17.12 -2.04
N MET A 62 27.78 -16.22 -2.05
CA MET A 62 26.39 -16.55 -2.34
C MET A 62 26.23 -17.08 -3.76
N LYS A 63 26.84 -16.43 -4.77
CA LYS A 63 26.82 -16.90 -6.15
C LYS A 63 27.46 -18.28 -6.31
N ARG A 64 28.56 -18.54 -5.59
CA ARG A 64 29.25 -19.85 -5.62
C ARG A 64 28.40 -20.95 -4.98
N SER A 65 27.85 -20.71 -3.80
CA SER A 65 27.03 -21.70 -3.07
C SER A 65 25.76 -22.04 -3.84
N VAL A 66 25.06 -21.05 -4.40
CA VAL A 66 23.89 -21.26 -5.25
C VAL A 66 24.24 -22.10 -6.49
N ARG A 67 25.38 -21.83 -7.14
CA ARG A 67 25.82 -22.62 -8.32
C ARG A 67 26.11 -24.07 -7.96
N ILE A 68 26.84 -24.31 -6.87
CA ILE A 68 27.17 -25.66 -6.39
C ILE A 68 25.90 -26.40 -5.97
N HIS A 69 24.92 -25.71 -5.37
CA HIS A 69 23.64 -26.30 -5.00
C HIS A 69 22.80 -26.65 -6.23
N ALA A 70 22.73 -25.76 -7.22
CA ALA A 70 22.06 -26.03 -8.49
C ALA A 70 22.66 -27.24 -9.22
N GLU A 71 23.99 -27.38 -9.24
CA GLU A 71 24.70 -28.53 -9.82
C GLU A 71 24.40 -29.85 -9.07
N LYS A 72 24.23 -29.79 -7.75
CA LYS A 72 23.93 -30.98 -6.91
C LYS A 72 22.47 -31.41 -6.99
N THR A 73 21.56 -30.44 -6.97
CA THR A 73 20.11 -30.67 -6.92
C THR A 73 19.53 -30.85 -8.32
N GLY A 74 20.27 -30.48 -9.37
CA GLY A 74 19.82 -30.53 -10.77
C GLY A 74 18.81 -29.44 -11.13
N ASN A 75 18.43 -28.58 -10.18
CA ASN A 75 17.48 -27.50 -10.38
C ASN A 75 18.20 -26.24 -10.89
N ASN A 76 18.17 -26.02 -12.20
CA ASN A 76 18.62 -24.77 -12.86
C ASN A 76 17.83 -23.53 -12.45
N VAL A 77 16.75 -23.75 -11.73
CA VAL A 77 15.79 -22.76 -11.28
C VAL A 77 16.44 -21.67 -10.42
N TYR A 78 17.39 -22.04 -9.54
CA TYR A 78 18.10 -21.10 -8.67
C TYR A 78 19.14 -20.23 -9.40
N LEU A 79 19.48 -20.53 -10.66
CA LEU A 79 20.46 -19.74 -11.42
C LEU A 79 19.94 -18.33 -11.74
N SER A 80 18.62 -18.14 -11.73
CA SER A 80 17.96 -16.84 -11.91
C SER A 80 18.27 -15.84 -10.78
N LEU A 81 18.72 -16.32 -9.60
CA LEU A 81 19.15 -15.47 -8.48
C LEU A 81 20.54 -14.84 -8.67
N ILE A 82 21.42 -15.50 -9.44
CA ILE A 82 22.82 -15.05 -9.65
C ILE A 82 22.94 -13.61 -10.18
N PRO A 83 22.17 -13.18 -11.19
CA PRO A 83 22.26 -11.80 -11.68
C PRO A 83 21.79 -10.77 -10.66
N LEU A 84 20.87 -11.13 -9.75
CA LEU A 84 20.26 -10.22 -8.77
C LEU A 84 21.18 -9.91 -7.57
N LEU A 85 22.20 -10.74 -7.33
CA LEU A 85 23.14 -10.58 -6.22
C LEU A 85 24.25 -9.56 -6.56
N VAL A 86 23.90 -8.29 -6.73
CA VAL A 86 24.81 -7.17 -7.04
C VAL A 86 24.60 -6.01 -6.07
N GLY A 87 25.69 -5.44 -5.53
CA GLY A 87 25.61 -4.41 -4.50
C GLY A 87 25.53 -4.98 -3.08
N ASN A 88 24.96 -4.21 -2.16
CA ASN A 88 24.83 -4.59 -0.75
C ASN A 88 23.52 -5.37 -0.50
N VAL A 89 23.51 -6.62 -0.96
CA VAL A 89 22.29 -7.43 -1.03
C VAL A 89 22.21 -8.46 0.10
N GLY A 90 21.00 -8.64 0.63
CA GLY A 90 20.60 -9.69 1.55
C GLY A 90 19.52 -10.59 0.95
N LEU A 91 19.41 -11.80 1.50
CA LEU A 91 18.35 -12.74 1.20
C LEU A 91 17.44 -12.88 2.43
N ILE A 92 16.13 -12.75 2.23
CA ILE A 92 15.12 -13.07 3.23
C ILE A 92 14.39 -14.32 2.74
N PHE A 93 14.52 -15.40 3.50
CA PHE A 93 13.79 -16.63 3.26
C PHE A 93 12.47 -16.57 4.03
N THR A 94 11.35 -16.82 3.38
CA THR A 94 10.01 -16.75 4.01
C THR A 94 9.19 -17.99 3.70
N LYS A 95 8.38 -18.43 4.67
CA LYS A 95 7.28 -19.39 4.48
C LYS A 95 5.90 -18.72 4.41
N GLY A 96 5.80 -17.48 4.89
CA GLY A 96 4.58 -16.68 4.84
C GLY A 96 4.47 -15.86 3.56
N ASP A 97 3.36 -15.15 3.41
CA ASP A 97 3.02 -14.43 2.20
C ASP A 97 3.99 -13.28 1.89
N LEU A 98 4.35 -13.15 0.61
CA LEU A 98 5.32 -12.17 0.12
C LEU A 98 4.90 -10.72 0.43
N LYS A 99 3.59 -10.44 0.38
CA LYS A 99 3.01 -9.13 0.67
C LYS A 99 3.19 -8.77 2.15
N GLU A 100 2.82 -9.65 3.06
CA GLU A 100 2.93 -9.42 4.51
C GLU A 100 4.39 -9.15 4.94
N VAL A 101 5.32 -9.94 4.41
CA VAL A 101 6.76 -9.75 4.70
C VAL A 101 7.25 -8.41 4.16
N SER A 102 6.81 -8.01 2.96
CA SER A 102 7.19 -6.71 2.39
C SER A 102 6.64 -5.54 3.21
N GLU A 103 5.40 -5.63 3.68
CA GLU A 103 4.79 -4.63 4.55
C GLU A 103 5.46 -4.56 5.91
N GLU A 104 5.80 -5.70 6.50
CA GLU A 104 6.50 -5.75 7.77
C GLU A 104 7.89 -5.12 7.65
N VAL A 105 8.63 -5.44 6.59
CA VAL A 105 9.93 -4.82 6.30
C VAL A 105 9.78 -3.30 6.09
N ALA A 106 8.70 -2.85 5.43
CA ALA A 106 8.41 -1.44 5.19
C ALA A 106 8.08 -0.66 6.47
N LYS A 107 7.53 -1.29 7.52
CA LYS A 107 7.28 -0.66 8.83
C LYS A 107 8.57 -0.23 9.52
N TYR A 108 9.66 -0.98 9.35
CA TYR A 108 10.95 -0.73 10.03
C TYR A 108 11.88 0.25 9.28
N LYS A 109 11.31 1.34 8.77
CA LYS A 109 12.08 2.44 8.19
C LYS A 109 12.59 3.37 9.29
N VAL A 110 13.88 3.70 9.24
CA VAL A 110 14.52 4.59 10.20
C VAL A 110 14.83 5.91 9.50
N GLY A 111 14.37 7.01 10.10
CA GLY A 111 14.73 8.36 9.68
C GLY A 111 16.23 8.58 9.83
N ALA A 112 16.85 9.06 8.76
CA ALA A 112 18.26 9.34 8.67
C ALA A 112 18.52 10.80 8.30
N PRO A 113 19.60 11.40 8.84
CA PRO A 113 20.00 12.74 8.47
C PRO A 113 20.52 12.76 7.03
N ALA A 114 20.30 13.87 6.33
CA ALA A 114 20.90 14.11 5.03
C ALA A 114 22.42 14.24 5.19
N ARG A 115 23.20 13.47 4.42
CA ARG A 115 24.67 13.58 4.42
C ARG A 115 25.13 14.35 3.19
N VAL A 116 26.19 15.14 3.38
CA VAL A 116 26.79 15.97 2.33
C VAL A 116 27.19 15.11 1.13
N GLY A 117 26.82 15.57 -0.07
CA GLY A 117 27.19 14.93 -1.34
C GLY A 117 26.37 13.70 -1.75
N LEU A 118 25.45 13.23 -0.91
CA LEU A 118 24.44 12.23 -1.33
C LEU A 118 23.42 12.87 -2.26
N VAL A 119 22.88 12.08 -3.18
CA VAL A 119 21.75 12.48 -4.02
C VAL A 119 20.46 12.31 -3.21
N ALA A 120 19.61 13.34 -3.19
CA ALA A 120 18.35 13.30 -2.46
C ALA A 120 17.32 12.38 -3.16
N PRO A 121 16.78 11.35 -2.49
CA PRO A 121 15.73 10.49 -3.05
C PRO A 121 14.34 11.13 -3.00
N ILE A 122 14.13 12.11 -2.11
CA ILE A 122 12.86 12.81 -1.87
C ILE A 122 13.13 14.31 -1.73
N ASP A 123 12.16 15.13 -2.12
CA ASP A 123 12.19 16.58 -1.94
C ASP A 123 12.16 16.91 -0.45
N VAL A 124 13.03 17.82 0.00
CA VAL A 124 13.15 18.18 1.41
C VAL A 124 12.55 19.55 1.65
N VAL A 125 11.44 19.58 2.39
CA VAL A 125 10.73 20.82 2.75
C VAL A 125 10.95 21.12 4.23
N VAL A 126 11.29 22.36 4.55
CA VAL A 126 11.35 22.82 5.93
C VAL A 126 10.02 23.46 6.33
N PRO A 127 9.35 22.98 7.39
CA PRO A 127 8.08 23.54 7.84
C PRO A 127 8.25 24.93 8.49
N PRO A 128 7.21 25.78 8.45
CA PRO A 128 7.20 27.02 9.22
C PRO A 128 7.11 26.72 10.72
N GLY A 129 7.71 27.57 11.54
CA GLY A 129 7.70 27.41 12.99
C GLY A 129 8.99 27.83 13.68
N ASN A 130 8.97 27.78 15.02
CA ASN A 130 10.12 28.17 15.82
C ASN A 130 11.21 27.08 15.77
N THR A 131 12.43 27.51 15.43
CA THR A 131 13.58 26.61 15.28
C THR A 131 14.30 26.31 16.60
N GLY A 132 14.06 27.12 17.63
CA GLY A 132 14.79 27.01 18.91
C GLY A 132 16.26 27.39 18.84
N LEU A 133 16.73 27.96 17.71
CA LEU A 133 18.11 28.41 17.54
C LEU A 133 18.28 29.86 18.01
N ASP A 134 19.49 30.14 18.49
CA ASP A 134 19.90 31.48 18.93
C ASP A 134 19.93 32.48 17.76
N PRO A 135 19.65 33.78 18.01
CA PRO A 135 19.61 34.81 16.97
C PRO A 135 20.93 35.00 16.22
N SER A 136 22.06 34.60 16.82
CA SER A 136 23.40 34.65 16.23
C SER A 136 23.54 33.75 15.00
N GLN A 137 22.71 32.71 14.88
CA GLN A 137 22.77 31.72 13.80
C GLN A 137 21.82 32.04 12.63
N THR A 138 21.23 33.23 12.60
CA THR A 138 20.34 33.69 11.51
C THR A 138 21.02 33.74 10.15
N SER A 139 22.35 33.92 10.11
CA SER A 139 23.13 33.96 8.87
C SER A 139 23.02 32.67 8.04
N PHE A 140 22.87 31.50 8.67
CA PHE A 140 22.72 30.23 7.97
C PHE A 140 21.42 30.15 7.15
N PHE A 141 20.34 30.73 7.66
CA PHE A 141 19.04 30.76 6.98
C PHE A 141 19.04 31.73 5.81
N GLN A 142 19.75 32.86 5.96
CA GLN A 142 19.89 33.86 4.91
C GLN A 142 20.68 33.31 3.70
N VAL A 143 21.75 32.56 3.93
CA VAL A 143 22.55 31.93 2.85
C VAL A 143 21.72 30.95 2.02
N LEU A 144 20.74 30.28 2.64
CA LEU A 144 19.87 29.31 2.00
C LEU A 144 18.55 29.93 1.51
N ASN A 145 18.45 31.26 1.49
CA ASN A 145 17.25 32.00 1.08
C ASN A 145 15.96 31.60 1.83
N ILE A 146 16.08 31.20 3.10
CA ILE A 146 14.94 30.86 3.95
C ILE A 146 14.46 32.13 4.67
N PRO A 147 13.19 32.57 4.49
CA PRO A 147 12.67 33.75 5.15
C PRO A 147 12.41 33.45 6.64
N THR A 148 13.23 34.06 7.51
CA THR A 148 13.13 33.91 8.97
C THR A 148 12.93 35.25 9.66
N LYS A 149 12.22 35.25 10.79
CA LYS A 149 12.04 36.40 11.68
C LYS A 149 12.48 36.05 13.11
N ILE A 150 13.06 37.02 13.81
CA ILE A 150 13.42 36.84 15.23
C ILE A 150 12.16 37.14 16.06
N ASN A 151 11.64 36.12 16.73
CA ASN A 151 10.50 36.23 17.64
C ASN A 151 10.93 35.74 19.03
N LYS A 152 10.74 36.58 20.05
CA LYS A 152 11.04 36.27 21.46
C LYS A 152 12.47 35.72 21.73
N GLY A 153 13.46 36.21 20.98
CA GLY A 153 14.86 35.80 21.17
C GLY A 153 15.23 34.47 20.48
N THR A 154 14.34 33.88 19.68
CA THR A 154 14.59 32.68 18.87
C THR A 154 14.28 32.94 17.38
N VAL A 155 14.90 32.18 16.48
CA VAL A 155 14.66 32.30 15.03
C VAL A 155 13.43 31.48 14.62
N GLU A 156 12.47 32.12 13.96
CA GLU A 156 11.23 31.49 13.47
C GLU A 156 11.15 31.56 11.93
N ILE A 157 10.77 30.45 11.30
CA ILE A 157 10.59 30.33 9.85
C ILE A 157 9.16 30.76 9.50
N ILE A 158 9.01 31.73 8.58
CA ILE A 158 7.72 32.32 8.23
C ILE A 158 6.95 31.44 7.25
N THR A 159 7.61 31.00 6.17
CA THR A 159 6.99 30.22 5.10
C THR A 159 7.74 28.91 4.89
N PRO A 160 7.04 27.82 4.54
CA PRO A 160 7.71 26.60 4.12
C PRO A 160 8.53 26.86 2.84
N VAL A 161 9.76 26.36 2.81
CA VAL A 161 10.65 26.45 1.64
C VAL A 161 11.19 25.06 1.34
N GLU A 162 11.18 24.70 0.05
CA GLU A 162 11.84 23.51 -0.47
C GLU A 162 13.35 23.77 -0.52
N LEU A 163 14.13 23.02 0.26
CA LEU A 163 15.58 23.19 0.30
C LEU A 163 16.30 22.39 -0.78
N ILE A 164 15.81 21.18 -1.06
CA ILE A 164 16.49 20.22 -1.93
C ILE A 164 15.46 19.52 -2.78
N ARG A 165 15.68 19.46 -4.10
CA ARG A 165 14.85 18.68 -5.01
C ARG A 165 15.37 17.25 -5.17
N LYS A 166 14.48 16.34 -5.54
CA LYS A 166 14.82 14.96 -5.93
C LYS A 166 15.90 14.98 -7.01
N GLY A 167 16.97 14.23 -6.79
CA GLY A 167 18.09 14.14 -7.73
C GLY A 167 19.21 15.16 -7.52
N GLU A 168 19.02 16.18 -6.68
CA GLU A 168 20.08 17.13 -6.34
C GLU A 168 21.01 16.58 -5.26
N LYS A 169 22.27 17.03 -5.28
CA LYS A 169 23.26 16.67 -4.26
C LYS A 169 23.10 17.56 -3.06
N VAL A 170 23.03 16.96 -1.87
CA VAL A 170 22.90 17.69 -0.61
C VAL A 170 24.14 18.55 -0.36
N GLY A 171 23.96 19.86 -0.21
CA GLY A 171 25.00 20.81 0.16
C GLY A 171 25.44 20.68 1.63
N SER A 172 26.64 21.16 1.95
CA SER A 172 27.15 21.13 3.33
C SER A 172 26.29 21.97 4.29
N SER A 173 25.88 23.16 3.83
CA SER A 173 25.04 24.09 4.61
C SER A 173 23.63 23.55 4.85
N GLU A 174 23.03 22.90 3.85
CA GLU A 174 21.69 22.29 3.94
C GLU A 174 21.68 21.13 4.92
N ALA A 175 22.64 20.21 4.83
CA ALA A 175 22.76 19.07 5.74
C ALA A 175 22.95 19.53 7.19
N ALA A 176 23.79 20.53 7.42
CA ALA A 176 24.04 21.08 8.75
C ALA A 176 22.78 21.75 9.33
N LEU A 177 22.02 22.48 8.52
CA LEU A 177 20.76 23.10 8.92
C LEU A 177 19.73 22.03 9.30
N LEU A 178 19.51 21.02 8.44
CA LEU A 178 18.57 19.94 8.71
C LEU A 178 18.90 19.17 9.98
N ALA A 179 20.20 18.92 10.22
CA ALA A 179 20.68 18.31 11.46
C ALA A 179 20.38 19.18 12.70
N LYS A 180 20.56 20.50 12.61
CA LYS A 180 20.25 21.44 13.70
C LYS A 180 18.76 21.56 13.98
N LEU A 181 17.92 21.53 12.94
CA LEU A 181 16.46 21.51 13.08
C LEU A 181 15.93 20.15 13.57
N GLY A 182 16.79 19.13 13.68
CA GLY A 182 16.38 17.77 14.05
C GLY A 182 15.55 17.07 12.96
N ILE A 183 15.48 17.64 11.76
CA ILE A 183 14.71 17.08 10.63
C ILE A 183 15.54 15.97 10.01
N ARG A 184 14.94 14.78 9.92
CA ARG A 184 15.51 13.60 9.28
C ARG A 184 14.71 13.29 8.01
N PRO A 185 15.06 13.90 6.87
CA PRO A 185 14.20 13.91 5.69
C PRO A 185 14.19 12.58 4.95
N PHE A 186 15.25 11.79 5.06
CA PHE A 186 15.35 10.51 4.36
C PHE A 186 14.99 9.38 5.31
N SER A 187 14.24 8.41 4.82
CA SER A 187 14.03 7.15 5.54
C SER A 187 14.80 6.06 4.80
N TYR A 188 15.70 5.38 5.51
CA TYR A 188 16.35 4.19 4.97
C TYR A 188 15.74 2.96 5.62
N GLY A 189 15.55 1.95 4.79
CA GLY A 189 15.04 0.65 5.17
C GLY A 189 15.61 -0.38 4.22
N LEU A 190 15.26 -1.64 4.49
CA LEU A 190 15.47 -2.71 3.55
C LEU A 190 14.53 -2.50 2.35
N VAL A 191 15.10 -2.37 1.16
CA VAL A 191 14.34 -2.19 -0.09
C VAL A 191 14.29 -3.51 -0.82
N VAL A 192 13.08 -4.01 -1.12
CA VAL A 192 12.91 -5.24 -1.90
C VAL A 192 13.25 -4.93 -3.36
N LEU A 193 14.26 -5.61 -3.91
CA LEU A 193 14.67 -5.46 -5.32
C LEU A 193 13.94 -6.42 -6.23
N SER A 194 13.79 -7.66 -5.78
CA SER A 194 13.16 -8.72 -6.56
C SER A 194 12.70 -9.82 -5.62
N VAL A 195 11.66 -10.52 -6.03
CA VAL A 195 11.17 -11.71 -5.33
C VAL A 195 11.42 -12.92 -6.20
N TYR A 196 11.83 -14.00 -5.57
CA TYR A 196 11.92 -15.30 -6.19
C TYR A 196 10.93 -16.24 -5.53
N ASP A 197 10.11 -16.88 -6.36
CA ASP A 197 9.17 -17.92 -5.92
C ASP A 197 9.28 -19.11 -6.88
N ASN A 198 9.79 -20.23 -6.38
CA ASN A 198 9.85 -21.51 -7.09
C ASN A 198 10.32 -21.43 -8.55
N GLY A 199 11.20 -20.47 -8.86
CA GLY A 199 11.77 -20.27 -10.20
C GLY A 199 11.31 -19.09 -11.01
N SER A 200 10.25 -18.44 -10.59
CA SER A 200 9.82 -17.17 -11.16
C SER A 200 10.47 -16.04 -10.40
N VAL A 201 11.04 -15.08 -11.13
CA VAL A 201 11.54 -13.83 -10.56
C VAL A 201 10.51 -12.75 -10.84
N PHE A 202 9.98 -12.15 -9.78
CA PHE A 202 9.05 -11.04 -9.84
C PHE A 202 9.76 -9.72 -9.56
N SER A 203 9.41 -8.69 -10.31
CA SER A 203 9.72 -7.31 -9.97
C SER A 203 8.86 -6.85 -8.78
N PRO A 204 9.32 -5.86 -8.00
CA PRO A 204 8.60 -5.38 -6.83
C PRO A 204 7.23 -4.81 -7.18
N GLU A 205 7.07 -4.26 -8.40
CA GLU A 205 5.79 -3.73 -8.91
C GLU A 205 4.67 -4.77 -8.93
N VAL A 206 5.00 -6.06 -9.06
CA VAL A 206 4.00 -7.14 -9.04
C VAL A 206 3.42 -7.34 -7.63
N LEU A 207 4.18 -7.02 -6.58
CA LEU A 207 3.68 -7.09 -5.20
C LEU A 207 2.69 -5.95 -4.90
N ASP A 208 2.91 -4.79 -5.51
CA ASP A 208 2.08 -3.59 -5.29
C ASP A 208 0.73 -3.65 -6.03
N LEU A 209 0.46 -4.71 -6.81
CA LEU A 209 -0.83 -4.93 -7.46
C LEU A 209 -1.92 -5.16 -6.42
N THR A 210 -2.89 -4.25 -6.42
CA THR A 210 -4.10 -4.35 -5.61
C THR A 210 -5.17 -5.20 -6.31
N GLU A 211 -6.11 -5.74 -5.54
CA GLU A 211 -7.24 -6.48 -6.09
C GLU A 211 -8.17 -5.55 -6.90
N ASP A 212 -8.25 -4.28 -6.51
CA ASP A 212 -9.05 -3.26 -7.21
C ASP A 212 -8.54 -3.04 -8.65
N ASP A 213 -7.22 -2.95 -8.84
CA ASP A 213 -6.62 -2.84 -10.18
C ASP A 213 -6.97 -4.02 -11.10
N LEU A 214 -7.12 -5.23 -10.51
CA LEU A 214 -7.52 -6.43 -11.25
C LEU A 214 -9.00 -6.39 -11.61
N ILE A 215 -9.85 -5.92 -10.71
CA ILE A 215 -11.28 -5.76 -10.94
C ILE A 215 -11.52 -4.73 -12.05
N GLU A 216 -10.82 -3.59 -12.04
CA GLU A 216 -10.95 -2.58 -13.09
C GLU A 216 -10.59 -3.13 -14.48
N LYS A 217 -9.47 -3.85 -14.59
CA LYS A 217 -9.05 -4.50 -15.85
C LYS A 217 -10.04 -5.58 -16.30
N PHE A 218 -10.59 -6.34 -15.35
CA PHE A 218 -11.61 -7.34 -15.64
C PHE A 218 -12.90 -6.70 -16.17
N VAL A 219 -13.39 -5.65 -15.50
CA VAL A 219 -14.57 -4.89 -15.94
C VAL A 219 -14.35 -4.26 -17.31
N ALA A 220 -13.17 -3.71 -17.56
CA ALA A 220 -12.80 -3.20 -18.89
C ALA A 220 -12.84 -4.30 -19.96
N GLY A 221 -12.30 -5.49 -19.65
CA GLY A 221 -12.35 -6.65 -20.55
C GLY A 221 -13.78 -7.10 -20.86
N VAL A 222 -14.64 -7.18 -19.84
CA VAL A 222 -16.06 -7.51 -20.01
C VAL A 222 -16.77 -6.43 -20.84
N SER A 223 -16.49 -5.15 -20.62
CA SER A 223 -17.03 -4.02 -21.39
C SER A 223 -16.63 -4.07 -22.87
N ILE A 224 -15.40 -4.45 -23.18
CA ILE A 224 -14.94 -4.63 -24.56
C ILE A 224 -15.67 -5.82 -25.20
N ALA A 225 -15.79 -6.95 -24.50
CA ALA A 225 -16.51 -8.11 -25.00
C ALA A 225 -18.00 -7.84 -25.25
N THR A 226 -18.67 -7.10 -24.36
CA THR A 226 -20.07 -6.71 -24.52
C THR A 226 -20.23 -5.70 -25.65
N SER A 227 -19.38 -4.68 -25.76
CA SER A 227 -19.44 -3.70 -26.86
C SER A 227 -19.21 -4.34 -28.23
N LEU A 228 -18.27 -5.30 -28.35
CA LEU A 228 -18.07 -6.09 -29.56
C LEU A 228 -19.31 -6.95 -29.90
N SER A 229 -19.88 -7.63 -28.90
CA SER A 229 -21.09 -8.44 -29.09
C SER A 229 -22.28 -7.59 -29.55
N LEU A 230 -22.42 -6.37 -29.01
CA LEU A 230 -23.43 -5.41 -29.41
C LEU A 230 -23.24 -4.91 -30.85
N ALA A 231 -22.00 -4.59 -31.24
CA ALA A 231 -21.70 -4.12 -32.60
C ALA A 231 -21.96 -5.19 -33.67
N ILE A 232 -21.66 -6.46 -33.35
CA ILE A 232 -21.88 -7.60 -34.27
C ILE A 232 -23.33 -8.07 -34.24
N SER A 233 -24.17 -7.54 -33.33
CA SER A 233 -25.55 -7.98 -33.08
C SER A 233 -25.65 -9.48 -32.74
N PHE A 234 -24.63 -10.02 -32.08
CA PHE A 234 -24.59 -11.41 -31.68
C PHE A 234 -25.11 -11.57 -30.24
N PRO A 235 -26.20 -12.32 -30.00
CA PRO A 235 -26.83 -12.40 -28.69
C PRO A 235 -26.05 -13.34 -27.76
N THR A 236 -25.02 -12.81 -27.11
CA THR A 236 -24.41 -13.45 -25.94
C THR A 236 -25.27 -13.21 -24.70
N LEU A 237 -25.17 -14.06 -23.67
CA LEU A 237 -25.96 -13.93 -22.44
C LEU A 237 -25.76 -12.56 -21.75
N ALA A 238 -24.56 -11.99 -21.86
CA ALA A 238 -24.26 -10.65 -21.36
C ALA A 238 -24.78 -9.52 -22.27
N ALA A 239 -24.83 -9.73 -23.59
CA ALA A 239 -25.23 -8.67 -24.54
C ALA A 239 -26.73 -8.63 -24.83
N ALA A 240 -27.45 -9.75 -24.71
CA ALA A 240 -28.88 -9.86 -25.00
C ALA A 240 -29.74 -8.75 -24.34
N PRO A 241 -29.65 -8.47 -23.03
CA PRO A 241 -30.44 -7.39 -22.43
C PRO A 241 -30.06 -6.01 -23.00
N HIS A 242 -28.76 -5.77 -23.22
CA HIS A 242 -28.29 -4.49 -23.76
C HIS A 242 -28.70 -4.26 -25.23
N MET A 243 -28.88 -5.31 -26.03
CA MET A 243 -29.40 -5.20 -27.41
C MET A 243 -30.83 -4.66 -27.43
N PHE A 244 -31.71 -5.20 -26.58
CA PHE A 244 -33.09 -4.72 -26.50
C PHE A 244 -33.17 -3.29 -25.96
N VAL A 245 -32.38 -2.96 -24.94
CA VAL A 245 -32.33 -1.59 -24.40
C VAL A 245 -31.82 -0.59 -25.45
N ASN A 246 -30.85 -0.94 -26.28
CA ASN A 246 -30.36 -0.04 -27.34
C ASN A 246 -31.40 0.16 -28.45
N ALA A 247 -32.10 -0.90 -28.87
CA ALA A 247 -33.20 -0.76 -29.82
C ALA A 247 -34.30 0.16 -29.27
N TYR A 248 -34.64 0.01 -27.99
CA TYR A 248 -35.60 0.86 -27.30
C TYR A 248 -35.11 2.33 -27.21
N LYS A 249 -33.83 2.57 -26.90
CA LYS A 249 -33.22 3.92 -26.90
C LYS A 249 -33.30 4.61 -28.26
N ASN A 250 -33.10 3.90 -29.36
CA ASN A 250 -33.17 4.48 -30.71
C ASN A 250 -34.59 4.91 -31.09
N VAL A 251 -35.60 4.14 -30.68
CA VAL A 251 -37.02 4.52 -30.89
C VAL A 251 -37.38 5.71 -30.00
N LEU A 252 -36.93 5.69 -28.74
CA LEU A 252 -37.13 6.80 -27.81
C LEU A 252 -36.47 8.10 -28.28
N SER A 253 -35.26 8.07 -28.84
CA SER A 253 -34.60 9.29 -29.31
C SER A 253 -35.40 9.98 -30.42
N VAL A 254 -35.96 9.21 -31.36
CA VAL A 254 -36.84 9.74 -32.41
C VAL A 254 -38.13 10.32 -31.81
N ALA A 255 -38.75 9.62 -30.85
CA ALA A 255 -39.98 10.10 -30.19
C ALA A 255 -39.76 11.38 -29.38
N VAL A 256 -38.57 11.55 -28.77
CA VAL A 256 -38.19 12.76 -28.04
C VAL A 256 -37.96 13.93 -29.00
N GLU A 257 -37.25 13.74 -30.11
CA GLU A 257 -36.98 14.81 -31.08
C GLU A 257 -38.23 15.26 -31.87
N THR A 258 -39.15 14.34 -32.15
CA THR A 258 -40.37 14.62 -32.94
C THR A 258 -41.57 14.98 -32.10
N ASP A 259 -41.41 15.10 -30.78
CA ASP A 259 -42.48 15.32 -29.79
C ASP A 259 -43.64 14.31 -29.85
N TYR A 260 -43.48 13.19 -30.54
CA TYR A 260 -44.51 12.15 -30.69
C TYR A 260 -44.78 11.42 -29.37
N SER A 261 -46.04 11.42 -28.90
CA SER A 261 -46.43 10.83 -27.61
C SER A 261 -46.67 9.32 -27.72
N PHE A 262 -46.04 8.55 -26.83
CA PHE A 262 -46.38 7.15 -26.62
C PHE A 262 -46.19 6.81 -25.13
N PRO A 263 -47.00 5.90 -24.57
CA PRO A 263 -47.09 5.66 -23.12
C PRO A 263 -45.76 5.37 -22.40
N GLU A 264 -44.73 4.81 -23.06
CA GLU A 264 -43.43 4.61 -22.41
C GLU A 264 -42.39 5.70 -22.75
N ALA A 265 -42.59 6.51 -23.81
CA ALA A 265 -41.81 7.72 -24.07
C ALA A 265 -42.26 8.90 -23.21
N ASP A 266 -43.54 8.98 -22.87
CA ASP A 266 -44.07 10.07 -22.05
C ASP A 266 -43.44 10.06 -20.65
N LYS A 267 -43.21 8.88 -20.08
CA LYS A 267 -42.45 8.71 -18.82
C LYS A 267 -41.01 9.22 -18.92
N VAL A 268 -40.35 8.99 -20.06
CA VAL A 268 -38.96 9.46 -20.29
C VAL A 268 -38.93 10.97 -20.57
N LYS A 269 -39.93 11.51 -21.28
CA LYS A 269 -40.11 12.94 -21.51
C LYS A 269 -40.39 13.69 -20.21
N GLU A 270 -41.17 13.11 -19.30
CA GLU A 270 -41.38 13.65 -17.94
C GLU A 270 -40.09 13.60 -17.11
N TYR A 271 -39.32 12.52 -17.21
CA TYR A 271 -38.01 12.39 -16.54
C TYR A 271 -36.98 13.42 -17.06
N LEU A 272 -36.97 13.71 -18.36
CA LEU A 272 -36.09 14.71 -18.97
C LEU A 272 -36.52 16.15 -18.65
N LYS A 273 -37.82 16.40 -18.47
CA LYS A 273 -38.36 17.73 -18.11
C LYS A 273 -38.18 18.06 -16.63
N ASP A 274 -38.32 17.07 -15.73
CA ASP A 274 -38.18 17.24 -14.29
C ASP A 274 -37.34 16.11 -13.64
N PRO A 275 -36.00 16.19 -13.69
CA PRO A 275 -35.12 15.16 -13.12
C PRO A 275 -35.19 15.04 -11.59
N SER A 276 -35.81 16.01 -10.89
CA SER A 276 -35.96 16.04 -9.44
C SER A 276 -37.14 15.19 -8.92
N LYS A 277 -38.11 14.83 -9.76
CA LYS A 277 -39.31 14.08 -9.33
C LYS A 277 -39.07 12.59 -9.06
N PHE A 278 -37.92 12.06 -9.46
CA PHE A 278 -37.54 10.65 -9.30
C PHE A 278 -36.21 10.44 -8.55
N ALA A 279 -35.59 11.51 -8.02
CA ALA A 279 -34.32 11.45 -7.29
C ALA A 279 -34.43 10.96 -5.82
N VAL A 280 -35.55 10.34 -5.43
CA VAL A 280 -35.72 9.75 -4.09
C VAL A 280 -35.65 8.23 -4.17
N ALA A 281 -34.48 7.70 -4.55
CA ALA A 281 -34.10 6.30 -4.29
C ALA A 281 -32.60 5.99 -4.58
N ALA A 282 -31.74 7.00 -4.78
CA ALA A 282 -30.30 6.78 -4.66
C ALA A 282 -29.94 6.81 -3.17
N VAL A 283 -30.14 5.67 -2.51
CA VAL A 283 -29.67 5.45 -1.14
C VAL A 283 -28.16 5.68 -1.13
N ALA A 284 -27.77 6.71 -0.40
CA ALA A 284 -26.39 6.95 0.00
C ALA A 284 -25.89 5.72 0.79
N ALA A 285 -24.82 5.09 0.29
CA ALA A 285 -23.92 4.30 1.12
C ALA A 285 -22.91 5.26 1.80
N PRO A 286 -22.47 4.96 3.03
CA PRO A 286 -22.25 5.98 4.05
C PRO A 286 -20.80 6.50 4.10
N ALA A 287 -20.65 7.75 4.53
CA ALA A 287 -19.43 8.22 5.18
C ALA A 287 -19.80 8.63 6.62
N ALA A 288 -19.23 7.92 7.61
CA ALA A 288 -19.16 8.31 9.02
C ALA A 288 -18.40 9.65 9.15
N ASP A 289 -18.53 10.52 10.15
CA ASP A 289 -18.77 10.44 11.60
C ASP A 289 -19.08 11.90 12.02
N SER A 290 -20.04 12.26 12.88
CA SER A 290 -19.86 12.35 14.34
C SER A 290 -20.99 13.18 14.98
N GLY A 291 -21.50 12.73 16.15
CA GLY A 291 -22.16 13.59 17.15
C GLY A 291 -23.69 13.47 17.35
N ALA A 292 -24.11 12.50 18.16
CA ALA A 292 -25.45 12.32 18.78
C ALA A 292 -25.83 13.43 19.82
N PRO A 293 -27.03 13.44 20.48
CA PRO A 293 -28.39 12.92 20.16
C PRO A 293 -29.61 13.83 20.58
N ALA A 294 -30.84 13.31 20.33
CA ALA A 294 -32.14 13.54 21.02
C ALA A 294 -32.93 14.83 20.69
N ALA A 295 -34.27 14.92 20.58
CA ALA A 295 -35.48 14.13 20.91
C ALA A 295 -36.63 14.61 19.95
N ALA A 296 -37.86 14.11 19.82
CA ALA A 296 -38.73 13.24 20.61
C ALA A 296 -39.81 12.64 19.69
N ALA A 297 -40.17 11.38 19.94
CA ALA A 297 -41.32 10.68 19.35
C ALA A 297 -42.59 10.95 20.17
N LYS A 298 -43.73 10.93 19.47
CA LYS A 298 -45.10 11.14 19.95
C LYS A 298 -45.53 10.12 21.01
N GLU A 299 -46.27 10.64 21.98
CA GLU A 299 -47.07 9.92 22.98
C GLU A 299 -48.25 9.17 22.34
N GLU A 300 -48.46 7.93 22.77
CA GLU A 300 -49.76 7.24 22.76
C GLU A 300 -50.15 6.97 24.23
N GLU A 301 -51.36 7.40 24.58
CA GLU A 301 -51.95 7.33 25.91
C GLU A 301 -52.25 5.88 26.32
N LYS A 302 -51.90 5.56 27.57
CA LYS A 302 -52.27 4.35 28.30
C LYS A 302 -53.04 4.76 29.54
N LYS A 303 -54.29 4.33 29.67
CA LYS A 303 -54.98 4.16 30.97
C LYS A 303 -56.26 3.35 30.79
N GLU A 304 -56.27 2.12 31.27
CA GLU A 304 -56.94 1.74 32.53
C GLU A 304 -56.84 0.22 32.74
N GLU A 305 -56.30 -0.13 33.91
CA GLU A 305 -56.41 -1.42 34.60
C GLU A 305 -57.69 -1.38 35.46
N PRO A 306 -58.32 -2.51 35.87
CA PRO A 306 -57.70 -3.31 36.95
C PRO A 306 -58.04 -4.82 37.04
N ALA A 307 -57.17 -5.47 37.83
CA ALA A 307 -57.42 -6.53 38.83
C ALA A 307 -57.66 -8.02 38.43
N GLU A 308 -56.65 -8.81 38.82
CA GLU A 308 -56.69 -10.00 39.71
C GLU A 308 -57.21 -11.39 39.26
N GLU A 309 -56.35 -12.37 39.59
CA GLU A 309 -56.59 -13.79 39.94
C GLU A 309 -57.05 -14.80 38.86
N SER A 310 -56.17 -15.74 38.50
CA SER A 310 -56.24 -17.15 38.99
C SER A 310 -55.32 -18.10 38.21
N ASP A 311 -54.90 -19.14 38.93
CA ASP A 311 -53.93 -20.18 38.60
C ASP A 311 -54.32 -21.15 37.46
N ASP A 312 -53.29 -21.88 37.06
CA ASP A 312 -53.29 -23.31 36.69
C ASP A 312 -53.59 -23.75 35.25
N ASP A 313 -52.65 -24.60 34.83
CA ASP A 313 -52.81 -25.76 33.95
C ASP A 313 -52.85 -25.51 32.43
N MET A 314 -51.80 -26.00 31.77
CA MET A 314 -51.86 -26.98 30.66
C MET A 314 -50.53 -26.94 29.90
N GLY A 315 -49.51 -27.56 30.50
CA GLY A 315 -48.38 -28.05 29.73
C GLY A 315 -48.87 -29.16 28.81
N PHE A 316 -48.64 -29.05 27.50
CA PHE A 316 -48.54 -30.22 26.63
C PHE A 316 -47.58 -29.93 25.48
N SER A 317 -46.38 -30.50 25.65
CA SER A 317 -45.51 -30.92 24.57
C SER A 317 -46.30 -31.89 23.69
N LEU A 318 -46.41 -31.61 22.39
CA LEU A 318 -46.92 -32.58 21.42
C LEU A 318 -46.11 -32.47 20.12
N PHE A 319 -45.11 -33.34 20.05
CA PHE A 319 -44.35 -33.84 18.90
C PHE A 319 -45.01 -33.66 17.51
N ASP A 320 -44.32 -33.00 16.58
CA ASP A 320 -43.49 -33.64 15.52
C ASP A 320 -42.32 -32.69 15.16
#